data_AF-A0A0N0L240-F1
#
_entry.id   AF-A0A0N0L240-F1
#
_cell.length_a   1.000
_cell.length_b   1.000
_cell.length_c   1.000
_cell.angle_alpha   90.00
_cell.angle_beta   90.00
_cell.angle_gamma   90.00
#
_symmetry.space_group_name_H-M   'P 1'
#
loop_
_entity.id
_entity.type
_entity.pdbx_description
1 polymer ?
#
loop_
_entity_poly.entity_id
_entity_poly.type
_entity_poly.pdbx_seq_one_letter_code
_entity_poly.pdbx_strand_id
1 'polypeptide(L)' 'MLEGGAVNDILHTYPSDDLIEHDTDGGDCPCGPTTEAVPRDDGSYGWLIVHHSLDGREKKEATQ' A
#
# COMPACT_ATOMS: atom_id res chain seq x y z
N MET A 1 10.02 -10.22 -29.05
CA MET A 1 9.19 -9.30 -28.25
C MET A 1 9.29 -9.85 -26.84
N LEU A 2 10.05 -9.17 -25.97
CA LEU A 2 10.34 -9.69 -24.63
C LEU A 2 9.10 -9.51 -23.74
N GLU A 3 8.92 -10.49 -22.86
CA GLU A 3 7.69 -10.82 -22.16
C GLU A 3 7.34 -9.78 -21.11
N GLY A 4 6.20 -9.10 -21.27
CA GLY A 4 5.61 -8.25 -20.24
C GLY A 4 4.75 -9.10 -19.32
N GLY A 5 5.39 -9.90 -18.46
CA GLY A 5 4.69 -10.51 -17.34
C GLY A 5 4.03 -9.39 -16.55
N ALA A 6 2.70 -9.44 -16.44
CA ALA A 6 1.95 -8.50 -15.61
C ALA A 6 2.37 -8.72 -14.16
N VAL A 7 3.40 -7.99 -13.74
CA VAL A 7 3.60 -7.75 -12.32
C VAL A 7 2.36 -6.98 -11.89
N ASN A 8 1.67 -7.48 -10.88
CA ASN A 8 0.73 -6.63 -10.15
C ASN A 8 1.60 -5.52 -9.60
N ASP A 9 1.62 -4.39 -10.29
CA ASP A 9 2.49 -3.23 -10.07
C ASP A 9 2.02 -2.43 -8.85
N ILE A 10 1.76 -3.18 -7.79
CA ILE A 10 1.13 -2.78 -6.55
C ILE A 10 2.21 -2.88 -5.50
N LEU A 11 2.63 -1.73 -4.98
CA LEU A 11 3.55 -1.64 -3.87
C LEU A 11 2.76 -1.39 -2.59
N HIS A 12 2.94 -2.27 -1.62
CA HIS A 12 2.42 -2.07 -0.27
C HIS A 12 3.52 -1.55 0.64
N THR A 13 3.20 -0.56 1.46
CA THR A 13 4.02 -0.15 2.60
C THR A 13 3.20 -0.30 3.87
N TYR A 14 3.80 -0.83 4.92
CA TYR A 14 3.14 -1.00 6.21
C TYR A 14 4.08 -0.65 7.35
N PRO A 15 3.53 -0.21 8.50
CA PRO A 15 4.33 0.11 9.67
C PRO A 15 5.05 -1.13 10.20
N SER A 16 6.31 -0.95 10.62
CA SER A 16 7.04 -1.98 11.35
C SER A 16 6.62 -1.98 12.81
N ASP A 17 6.60 -3.18 13.42
CA ASP A 17 6.27 -3.38 14.83
C ASP A 17 4.86 -2.86 15.20
N ASP A 18 3.86 -3.26 14.41
CA ASP A 18 2.44 -2.96 14.68
C ASP A 18 1.78 -4.11 15.48
N LEU A 19 0.68 -3.83 16.14
CA LEU A 19 -0.08 -4.82 16.93
C LEU A 19 -0.86 -5.80 16.08
N ILE A 20 -1.06 -5.50 14.80
CA ILE A 20 -1.74 -6.38 13.84
C ILE A 20 -0.83 -6.75 12.67
N GLU A 21 -1.13 -7.88 12.05
CA GLU A 21 -0.57 -8.24 10.75
C GLU A 21 -1.31 -7.50 9.63
N HIS A 22 -0.56 -7.00 8.64
CA HIS A 22 -1.11 -6.29 7.49
C HIS A 22 -1.25 -7.24 6.31
N ASP A 23 -2.48 -7.45 5.85
CA ASP A 23 -2.77 -8.23 4.65
C ASP A 23 -2.44 -7.41 3.39
N THR A 24 -1.48 -7.91 2.61
CA THR A 24 -1.06 -7.30 1.34
C THR A 24 -1.69 -7.96 0.11
N ASP A 25 -2.41 -9.07 0.28
CA ASP A 25 -2.97 -9.85 -0.82
C ASP A 25 -4.50 -9.61 -0.98
N GLY A 26 -5.21 -9.28 0.11
CA GLY A 26 -6.67 -9.26 0.15
C GLY A 26 -7.36 -7.91 0.04
N GLY A 27 -6.64 -6.79 0.13
CA GLY A 27 -7.19 -5.42 0.03
C GLY A 27 -8.13 -4.99 1.19
N ASP A 28 -8.51 -5.91 2.07
CA ASP A 28 -9.42 -5.67 3.20
C ASP A 28 -8.65 -5.67 4.54
N CYS A 29 -7.56 -4.89 4.61
CA CYS A 29 -6.81 -4.77 5.85
C CYS A 29 -7.56 -3.86 6.84
N PRO A 30 -7.78 -4.28 8.10
CA PRO A 30 -8.55 -3.52 9.09
C PRO A 30 -7.87 -2.20 9.51
N CYS A 31 -6.60 -1.97 9.15
CA CYS A 31 -5.94 -0.68 9.35
C CYS A 31 -6.54 0.44 8.48
N GLY A 32 -7.32 0.08 7.45
CA GLY A 32 -7.94 1.01 6.52
C GLY A 32 -6.91 1.71 5.63
N PRO A 33 -6.21 0.98 4.73
CA PRO A 33 -5.11 1.52 3.94
C PRO A 33 -5.57 2.59 2.94
N THR A 34 -4.65 3.50 2.61
CA THR A 34 -4.84 4.50 1.55
C THR A 34 -4.28 3.99 0.22
N THR A 35 -5.03 4.15 -0.87
CA THR A 35 -4.58 3.75 -2.23
C THR A 35 -4.35 4.98 -3.10
N GLU A 36 -3.16 5.09 -3.69
CA GLU A 36 -2.78 6.15 -4.60
C GLU A 36 -2.34 5.58 -5.97
N ALA A 37 -2.85 6.18 -7.05
CA ALA A 37 -2.42 5.85 -8.41
C ALA A 37 -1.15 6.65 -8.74
N VAL A 38 -0.07 5.96 -9.11
CA VAL A 38 1.22 6.57 -9.42
C VAL A 38 1.45 6.52 -10.94
N PRO A 39 1.36 7.66 -11.66
CA PRO A 39 1.59 7.70 -13.09
C PRO A 39 3.07 7.39 -13.42
N ARG A 40 3.30 6.74 -14.56
CA ARG A 40 4.65 6.38 -15.04
C ARG A 40 4.95 6.99 -16.41
N ASP A 41 6.23 7.06 -16.73
CA ASP A 41 6.73 7.64 -17.99
C ASP A 41 6.25 6.91 -19.25
N ASP A 42 5.85 5.63 -19.12
CA ASP A 42 5.27 4.83 -20.20
C ASP A 42 3.76 5.03 -20.39
N GLY A 43 3.15 5.91 -19.59
CA GLY A 43 1.71 6.21 -19.60
C GLY A 43 0.85 5.19 -18.83
N SER A 44 1.46 4.18 -18.21
CA SER A 44 0.78 3.27 -17.28
C SER A 44 0.64 3.88 -15.88
N TYR A 45 -0.09 3.18 -15.01
CA TYR A 45 -0.19 3.50 -13.59
C TYR A 45 0.32 2.32 -12.76
N GLY A 46 1.16 2.64 -11.77
CA GLY A 46 1.37 1.78 -10.61
C GLY A 46 0.38 2.12 -9.51
N TRP A 47 0.27 1.24 -8.51
CA TRP A 47 -0.56 1.46 -7.34
C TRP A 47 0.29 1.44 -6.09
N LEU A 48 0.23 2.50 -5.29
CA LEU A 48 0.83 2.57 -3.97
C LEU A 48 -0.28 2.39 -2.93
N ILE A 49 -0.15 1.38 -2.08
CA ILE A 49 -1.09 1.09 -1.00
C ILE A 49 -0.35 1.29 0.33
N VAL A 50 -0.75 2.32 1.07
CA VAL A 50 -0.14 2.70 2.35
C VAL A 50 -1.03 2.21 3.49
N HIS A 51 -0.56 1.21 4.23
CA HIS A 51 -1.21 0.73 5.45
C HIS A 51 -0.92 1.65 6.63
N HIS A 52 -1.92 1.83 7.49
CA HIS A 52 -1.81 2.69 8.68
C HIS A 52 -1.46 1.86 9.92
N SER A 53 -0.89 2.51 10.95
CA SER A 53 -0.66 1.84 12.22
C SER A 53 -1.96 1.57 12.98
N LEU A 54 -2.01 0.48 13.76
CA LEU A 54 -3.11 0.19 14.67
C LEU A 54 -2.61 -0.25 16.06
N ASP A 55 -1.62 0.49 16.56
CA ASP A 55 -0.92 0.23 17.82
C ASP A 55 -0.92 1.41 18.81
N GLY A 56 -1.59 2.51 18.47
CA GLY A 56 -1.61 3.75 19.23
C GLY A 56 -0.75 4.86 18.61
N ARG A 57 0.18 4.53 17.70
CA ARG A 57 0.96 5.51 16.93
C ARG A 57 0.08 6.34 16.00
N GLU A 58 -1.04 5.80 15.50
CA GLU A 58 -1.97 6.49 14.59
C GLU A 58 -2.52 7.80 15.16
N LYS A 59 -2.53 7.94 16.49
CA LYS A 59 -2.97 9.17 17.19
C LYS A 59 -2.03 10.36 17.03
N LYS A 60 -0.81 10.11 16.55
CA LYS A 60 0.24 11.11 16.36
C LYS A 60 0.59 11.30 14.89
N GLU A 61 0.07 10.46 14.01
CA GLU A 61 0.21 10.61 12.57
C GLU A 61 -0.66 11.80 12.15
N ALA A 62 -0.08 12.75 11.41
CA ALA A 62 -0.89 13.82 10.83
C ALA A 62 -1.77 13.19 9.75
N THR A 63 -3.06 13.51 9.74
CA THR A 63 -3.95 13.14 8.64
C THR A 63 -3.37 13.70 7.35
N GLN A 64 -3.06 12.82 6.39
CA GLN A 64 -2.56 13.21 5.07
C GLN A 64 -3.62 13.96 4.27
#